data_AF-A0A6A6Y6E8-F1
#
_entry.id   AF-A0A6A6Y6E8-F1
#
_cell.length_a   1.000
_cell.length_b   1.000
_cell.length_c   1.000
_cell.angle_alpha   90.00
_cell.angle_beta   90.00
_cell.angle_gamma   90.00
#
_symmetry.space_group_name_H-M   'P 1'
#
loop_
_entity.id
_entity.type
_entity.pdbx_description
1 polymer ?
#
loop_
_entity_poly.entity_id
_entity_poly.type
_entity_poly.pdbx_seq_one_letter_code
_entity_poly.pdbx_strand_id
1 'polypeptide(L)'
;MALPSWRALHRDMDIRQLYSAHLSSLRYNASQRPSKRILRELCLLEEETEVIGSIFSQQNNALKTLREVLDNSSYRITDRVRINAFERIEEPLFEGMAAAYCDTKKAIKQLQDQIHKATQVLRYNIEIAEEGSSKAIMAFTLVTLVFLPLSFVASLLGMSAADIRSMKNTQLLFWEIALPLTAVIGSVCLLVAYRGAELGERIGELRETMRKGRSRRSEMALAPTQSRRRTEEDADGTMSNPLKAPSTLKRRKTAG
;
A
#
# COMPACT_ATOMS: atom_id res chain seq x y z
N MET A 1 -1.50 42.32 -2.88
CA MET A 1 -2.24 41.05 -2.70
C MET A 1 -2.05 40.26 -3.99
N ALA A 2 -1.04 39.41 -4.05
CA ALA A 2 -0.63 38.72 -5.29
C ALA A 2 -1.57 37.54 -5.55
N LEU A 3 -2.25 37.55 -6.70
CA LEU A 3 -3.06 36.43 -7.16
C LEU A 3 -2.15 35.25 -7.52
N PRO A 4 -2.57 34.01 -7.25
CA PRO A 4 -1.73 32.83 -7.42
C PRO A 4 -1.48 32.54 -8.92
N SER A 5 -0.22 32.26 -9.24
CA SER A 5 0.37 32.15 -10.59
C SER A 5 -0.19 31.03 -11.49
N TRP A 6 -1.07 30.17 -11.00
CA TRP A 6 -1.59 29.03 -11.75
C TRP A 6 -2.64 29.40 -12.82
N ARG A 7 -3.22 30.61 -12.78
CA ARG A 7 -4.22 31.04 -13.79
C ARG A 7 -3.61 31.52 -15.12
N ALA A 8 -2.36 31.96 -15.13
CA ALA A 8 -1.72 32.49 -16.33
C ALA A 8 -1.10 31.40 -17.23
N LEU A 9 -0.93 30.17 -16.73
CA LEU A 9 -0.21 29.10 -17.43
C LEU A 9 -1.07 28.34 -18.46
N HIS A 10 -2.38 28.58 -18.51
CA HIS A 10 -3.32 27.69 -19.20
C HIS A 10 -3.49 27.95 -20.70
N ARG A 11 -2.83 28.97 -21.26
CA ARG A 11 -3.11 29.42 -22.64
C ARG A 11 -2.20 28.77 -23.70
N ASP A 12 -0.98 28.36 -23.36
CA ASP A 12 0.00 27.85 -24.34
C ASP A 12 0.70 26.54 -23.96
N MET A 13 0.44 25.98 -22.76
CA MET A 13 1.17 24.80 -22.29
C MET A 13 0.33 23.52 -22.44
N ASP A 14 0.88 22.56 -23.17
CA ASP A 14 0.32 21.22 -23.34
C ASP A 14 0.13 20.57 -21.95
N ILE A 15 -1.05 20.01 -21.69
CA ILE A 15 -1.44 19.41 -20.40
C ILE A 15 -0.38 18.39 -19.95
N ARG A 16 0.21 17.66 -20.91
CA ARG A 16 1.29 16.70 -20.65
C ARG A 16 2.55 17.36 -20.08
N GLN A 17 2.92 18.53 -20.58
CA GLN A 17 4.08 19.27 -20.09
C GLN A 17 3.85 19.79 -18.67
N LEU A 18 2.63 20.24 -18.37
CA LEU A 18 2.23 20.68 -17.03
C LEU A 18 2.40 19.56 -16.00
N TYR A 19 1.82 18.39 -16.28
CA TYR A 19 1.89 17.26 -15.36
C TYR A 19 3.31 16.67 -15.24
N SER A 20 4.09 16.66 -16.33
CA SER A 20 5.50 16.25 -16.30
C SER A 20 6.37 17.22 -15.47
N ALA A 21 6.18 18.53 -15.65
CA ALA A 21 6.86 19.54 -14.85
C ALA A 21 6.48 19.44 -13.37
N HIS A 22 5.20 19.22 -13.07
CA HIS A 22 4.73 19.03 -11.70
C HIS A 22 5.35 17.78 -11.06
N LEU A 23 5.36 16.64 -11.77
CA LEU A 23 5.99 15.41 -11.30
C LEU A 23 7.50 15.59 -11.05
N SER A 24 8.22 16.22 -11.96
CA SER A 24 9.68 16.44 -11.79
C SER A 24 9.99 17.32 -10.58
N SER A 25 9.22 18.40 -10.36
CA SER A 25 9.34 19.24 -9.17
C SER A 25 9.05 18.43 -7.90
N LEU A 26 8.01 17.61 -7.92
CA LEU A 26 7.63 16.80 -6.77
C LEU A 26 8.66 15.72 -6.46
N ARG A 27 9.26 15.09 -7.48
CA ARG A 27 10.36 14.13 -7.33
C ARG A 27 11.62 14.78 -6.76
N TYR A 28 11.94 16.00 -7.20
CA TYR A 28 13.05 16.78 -6.65
C TYR A 28 12.83 17.11 -5.16
N ASN A 29 11.62 17.52 -4.80
CA ASN A 29 11.29 17.78 -3.41
C ASN A 29 11.30 16.49 -2.56
N ALA A 30 10.80 15.38 -3.12
CA ALA A 30 10.79 14.07 -2.49
C ALA A 30 12.20 13.55 -2.19
N SER A 31 13.16 13.79 -3.09
CA SER A 31 14.55 13.37 -2.87
C SER A 31 15.28 14.21 -1.83
N GLN A 32 14.93 15.49 -1.68
CA GLN A 32 15.55 16.35 -0.66
C GLN A 32 15.00 16.11 0.74
N ARG A 33 13.68 15.95 0.88
CA ARG A 33 13.01 15.82 2.19
C ARG A 33 11.83 14.85 2.10
N PRO A 34 12.01 13.55 2.38
CA PRO A 34 10.90 12.62 2.42
C PRO A 34 9.91 13.04 3.51
N SER A 35 8.68 13.35 3.12
CA SER A 35 7.64 13.82 4.06
C SER A 35 6.26 13.29 3.69
N LYS A 36 5.42 13.09 4.71
CA LYS A 36 4.02 12.67 4.54
C LYS A 36 3.19 13.63 3.69
N ARG A 37 3.60 14.91 3.62
CA ARG A 37 2.95 15.93 2.80
C ARG A 37 3.19 15.69 1.32
N ILE A 38 4.44 15.48 0.92
CA ILE A 38 4.81 15.19 -0.48
C ILE A 38 4.16 13.87 -0.93
N LEU A 39 4.09 12.88 -0.04
CA LEU A 39 3.37 11.63 -0.31
C LEU A 39 1.89 11.90 -0.66
N ARG A 40 1.22 12.76 0.12
CA ARG A 40 -0.18 13.12 -0.14
C ARG A 40 -0.33 13.83 -1.48
N GLU A 41 0.54 14.79 -1.79
CA GLU A 41 0.54 15.50 -3.07
C GLU A 41 0.74 14.52 -4.25
N LEU A 42 1.58 13.50 -4.08
CA LEU A 42 1.82 12.49 -5.11
C LEU A 42 0.64 11.52 -5.27
N CYS A 43 -0.06 11.15 -4.19
CA CYS A 43 -1.30 10.39 -4.27
C CYS A 43 -2.43 11.20 -4.93
N LEU A 44 -2.54 12.50 -4.64
CA LEU A 44 -3.50 13.37 -5.34
C LEU A 44 -3.21 13.42 -6.83
N LEU A 45 -1.93 13.55 -7.21
CA LEU A 45 -1.52 13.51 -8.61
C LEU A 45 -1.84 12.16 -9.27
N GLU A 46 -1.68 11.04 -8.56
CA GLU A 46 -2.08 9.71 -9.02
C GLU A 46 -3.59 9.67 -9.33
N GLU A 47 -4.43 10.10 -8.38
CA GLU A 47 -5.89 10.19 -8.53
C GLU A 47 -6.29 11.10 -9.72
N GLU A 48 -5.69 12.29 -9.83
CA GLU A 48 -5.96 13.21 -10.93
C GLU A 48 -5.63 12.58 -12.30
N THR A 49 -4.49 11.90 -12.42
CA THR A 49 -4.12 11.24 -13.68
C THR A 49 -5.02 10.06 -14.01
N GLU A 50 -5.57 9.36 -13.03
CA GLU A 50 -6.58 8.31 -13.22
C GLU A 50 -7.89 8.90 -13.75
N VAL A 51 -8.36 10.00 -13.17
CA VAL A 51 -9.54 10.73 -13.66
C VAL A 51 -9.34 11.19 -15.10
N ILE A 52 -8.17 11.75 -15.43
CA ILE A 52 -7.83 12.15 -16.81
C ILE A 52 -7.86 10.94 -17.74
N GLY A 53 -7.27 9.81 -17.34
CA GLY A 53 -7.30 8.57 -18.11
C GLY A 53 -8.74 8.09 -18.38
N SER A 54 -9.63 8.19 -17.39
CA SER A 54 -11.05 7.86 -17.52
C SER A 54 -11.76 8.78 -18.52
N ILE A 55 -11.56 10.10 -18.40
CA ILE A 55 -12.15 11.09 -19.31
C ILE A 55 -11.69 10.85 -20.75
N PHE A 56 -10.39 10.62 -20.97
CA PHE A 56 -9.86 10.29 -22.29
C PHE A 56 -10.47 9.02 -22.88
N SER A 57 -10.69 7.99 -22.05
CA SER A 57 -11.36 6.76 -22.46
C SER A 57 -12.81 7.03 -22.91
N GLN A 58 -13.54 7.85 -22.16
CA GLN A 58 -14.91 8.25 -22.50
C GLN A 58 -14.96 9.05 -23.80
N GLN A 59 -14.04 10.01 -24.00
CA GLN A 59 -13.94 10.77 -25.24
C GLN A 59 -13.69 9.87 -26.44
N ASN A 60 -12.78 8.90 -26.32
CA ASN A 60 -12.51 7.94 -27.39
C ASN A 60 -13.70 7.03 -27.67
N ASN A 61 -14.47 6.63 -26.66
CA ASN A 61 -15.70 5.89 -26.88
C ASN A 61 -16.74 6.74 -27.61
N ALA A 62 -16.91 8.01 -27.23
CA ALA A 62 -17.81 8.92 -27.93
C ALA A 62 -17.39 9.11 -29.41
N LEU A 63 -16.09 9.20 -29.69
CA LEU A 63 -15.57 9.28 -31.06
C LEU A 63 -15.81 8.00 -31.87
N LYS A 64 -15.70 6.83 -31.23
CA LYS A 64 -16.05 5.55 -31.87
C LYS A 64 -17.52 5.48 -32.20
N THR A 65 -18.39 5.84 -31.26
CA THR A 65 -19.83 5.91 -31.50
C THR A 65 -20.17 6.93 -32.60
N LEU A 66 -19.47 8.07 -32.64
CA LEU A 66 -19.63 9.04 -33.72
C LEU A 66 -19.25 8.43 -35.07
N ARG A 67 -18.12 7.71 -35.17
CA ARG A 67 -17.73 6.98 -36.38
C ARG A 67 -18.79 5.97 -36.81
N GLU A 68 -19.36 5.20 -35.86
CA GLU A 68 -20.42 4.23 -36.13
C GLU A 68 -21.72 4.88 -36.63
N VAL A 69 -22.07 6.05 -36.09
CA VAL A 69 -23.26 6.80 -36.52
C VAL A 69 -23.08 7.43 -37.90
N LEU A 70 -21.87 7.88 -38.23
CA LEU A 70 -21.57 8.46 -39.54
C LEU A 70 -21.26 7.40 -40.62
N ASP A 71 -21.10 6.13 -40.24
CA ASP A 71 -20.86 5.05 -41.19
C ASP A 71 -22.02 4.93 -42.20
N ASN A 72 -21.67 4.72 -43.47
CA ASN A 72 -22.61 4.57 -44.57
C ASN A 72 -23.62 3.44 -44.35
N SER A 73 -23.23 2.43 -43.58
CA SER A 73 -24.07 1.28 -43.22
C SER A 73 -25.18 1.62 -42.21
N SER A 74 -25.05 2.72 -41.47
CA SER A 74 -25.99 3.18 -40.46
C SER A 74 -27.24 3.85 -41.07
N TYR A 75 -27.11 4.36 -42.30
CA TYR A 75 -28.20 5.04 -43.00
C TYR A 75 -29.04 4.06 -43.84
N ARG A 76 -30.37 4.08 -43.65
CA ARG A 76 -31.31 3.25 -44.44
C ARG A 76 -31.35 3.65 -45.93
N ILE A 77 -31.08 4.92 -46.23
CA ILE A 77 -31.00 5.49 -47.58
C ILE A 77 -29.83 6.47 -47.58
N THR A 78 -28.84 6.25 -48.43
CA THR A 78 -27.58 7.01 -48.44
C THR A 78 -27.36 7.67 -49.81
N ASP A 79 -26.91 8.92 -49.82
CA ASP A 79 -26.55 9.65 -51.05
C ASP A 79 -25.09 9.33 -51.46
N ARG A 80 -24.80 9.28 -52.76
CA ARG A 80 -23.44 9.13 -53.30
C ARG A 80 -22.50 10.23 -52.79
N VAL A 81 -23.02 11.43 -52.56
CA VAL A 81 -22.25 12.53 -51.96
C VAL A 81 -21.85 12.20 -50.53
N ARG A 82 -22.74 11.54 -49.76
CA ARG A 82 -22.41 11.14 -48.39
C ARG A 82 -21.34 10.06 -48.39
N ILE A 83 -21.51 9.01 -49.20
CA ILE A 83 -20.57 7.90 -49.28
C ILE A 83 -19.14 8.37 -49.54
N ASN A 84 -18.97 9.20 -50.57
CA ASN A 84 -17.66 9.74 -50.95
C ASN A 84 -17.03 10.62 -49.87
N ALA A 85 -17.83 11.38 -49.12
CA ALA A 85 -17.32 12.28 -48.10
C ALA A 85 -16.95 11.54 -46.80
N PHE A 86 -17.63 10.44 -46.47
CA PHE A 86 -17.20 9.55 -45.39
C PHE A 86 -15.85 8.91 -45.72
N GLU A 87 -15.75 8.26 -46.90
CA GLU A 87 -14.54 7.52 -47.32
C GLU A 87 -13.31 8.43 -47.54
N ARG A 88 -13.50 9.64 -48.09
CA ARG A 88 -12.35 10.51 -48.44
C ARG A 88 -11.89 11.43 -47.32
N ILE A 89 -12.76 11.80 -46.38
CA ILE A 89 -12.48 12.87 -45.41
C ILE A 89 -12.66 12.38 -43.99
N GLU A 90 -13.82 11.81 -43.66
CA GLU A 90 -14.17 11.49 -42.27
C GLU A 90 -13.38 10.27 -41.77
N GLU A 91 -13.22 9.23 -42.60
CA GLU A 91 -12.44 8.04 -42.27
C GLU A 91 -10.96 8.32 -41.95
N PRO A 92 -10.17 9.00 -42.82
CA PRO A 92 -8.77 9.31 -42.49
C PRO A 92 -8.64 10.26 -41.28
N LEU A 93 -9.65 11.11 -41.04
CA LEU A 93 -9.69 11.98 -39.86
C LEU A 93 -9.90 11.16 -38.57
N PHE A 94 -10.81 10.18 -38.58
CA PHE A 94 -11.00 9.25 -37.46
C PHE A 94 -9.75 8.38 -37.21
N GLU A 95 -9.07 7.93 -38.26
CA GLU A 95 -7.80 7.20 -38.12
C GLU A 95 -6.70 8.07 -37.50
N GLY A 96 -6.55 9.31 -37.97
CA GLY A 96 -5.60 10.26 -37.39
C GLY A 96 -5.90 10.56 -35.91
N MET A 97 -7.17 10.75 -35.58
CA MET A 97 -7.61 10.95 -34.19
C MET A 97 -7.41 9.71 -33.32
N ALA A 98 -7.64 8.51 -33.85
CA ALA A 98 -7.38 7.25 -33.14
C ALA A 98 -5.89 7.03 -32.86
N ALA A 99 -5.02 7.39 -33.82
CA ALA A 99 -3.56 7.37 -33.65
C ALA A 99 -3.12 8.35 -32.55
N ALA A 100 -3.58 9.61 -32.62
CA ALA A 100 -3.29 10.63 -31.63
C ALA A 100 -3.78 10.25 -30.21
N TYR A 101 -4.95 9.61 -30.13
CA TYR A 101 -5.48 9.04 -28.88
C TYR A 101 -4.58 7.93 -28.35
N CYS A 102 -4.16 6.99 -29.19
CA CYS A 102 -3.24 5.91 -28.78
C CYS A 102 -1.93 6.46 -28.21
N ASP A 103 -1.36 7.48 -28.85
CA ASP A 103 -0.10 8.08 -28.39
C ASP A 103 -0.28 8.85 -27.08
N THR A 104 -1.37 9.61 -26.95
CA THR A 104 -1.68 10.31 -25.69
C THR A 104 -1.95 9.33 -24.55
N LYS A 105 -2.66 8.23 -24.82
CA LYS A 105 -2.92 7.17 -23.84
C LYS A 105 -1.63 6.50 -23.37
N LYS A 106 -0.70 6.22 -24.29
CA LYS A 106 0.63 5.69 -23.93
C LYS A 106 1.38 6.67 -23.02
N ALA A 107 1.37 7.96 -23.35
CA ALA A 107 2.03 8.99 -22.56
C ALA A 107 1.44 9.12 -21.14
N ILE A 108 0.11 9.11 -21.00
CA ILE A 108 -0.57 9.13 -19.69
C ILE A 108 -0.19 7.89 -18.89
N LYS A 109 -0.19 6.71 -19.50
CA LYS A 109 0.20 5.46 -18.82
C LYS A 109 1.64 5.50 -18.34
N GLN A 110 2.57 6.01 -19.17
CA GLN A 110 3.95 6.19 -18.77
C GLN A 110 4.09 7.14 -17.58
N LEU A 111 3.33 8.24 -17.56
CA LEU A 111 3.32 9.18 -16.44
C LEU A 111 2.79 8.52 -15.16
N GLN A 112 1.70 7.76 -15.24
CA GLN A 112 1.13 7.00 -14.12
C GLN A 112 2.16 6.02 -13.55
N ASP A 113 2.86 5.26 -14.40
CA ASP A 113 3.90 4.34 -13.94
C ASP A 113 5.03 5.06 -13.20
N GLN A 114 5.39 6.27 -13.62
CA GLN A 114 6.42 7.09 -12.96
C GLN A 114 5.94 7.64 -11.61
N ILE A 115 4.68 8.10 -11.53
CA ILE A 115 4.06 8.56 -10.28
C ILE A 115 4.01 7.40 -9.29
N HIS A 116 3.50 6.24 -9.71
CA HIS A 116 3.37 5.06 -8.86
C HIS A 116 4.72 4.63 -8.28
N LYS A 117 5.76 4.55 -9.13
CA LYS A 117 7.13 4.23 -8.68
C LYS A 117 7.66 5.26 -7.68
N ALA A 118 7.45 6.55 -7.95
CA ALA A 118 7.86 7.61 -7.04
C ALA A 118 7.14 7.52 -5.68
N THR A 119 5.85 7.15 -5.68
CA THR A 119 5.05 6.95 -4.46
C THR A 119 5.61 5.79 -3.64
N GLN A 120 5.90 4.65 -4.27
CA GLN A 120 6.45 3.48 -3.58
C GLN A 120 7.81 3.79 -2.94
N VAL A 121 8.71 4.43 -3.68
CA VAL A 121 10.03 4.83 -3.17
C VAL A 121 9.89 5.79 -2.00
N LEU A 122 8.98 6.77 -2.09
CA LEU A 122 8.79 7.74 -1.02
C LEU A 122 8.16 7.11 0.23
N ARG A 123 7.20 6.18 0.09
CA ARG A 123 6.65 5.42 1.22
C ARG A 123 7.74 4.66 1.96
N TYR A 124 8.56 3.93 1.22
CA TYR A 124 9.68 3.19 1.78
C TYR A 124 10.68 4.10 2.50
N ASN A 125 11.04 5.24 1.89
CA ASN A 125 11.95 6.20 2.52
C ASN A 125 11.38 6.81 3.81
N ILE A 126 10.07 7.06 3.86
CA ILE A 126 9.40 7.55 5.08
C ILE A 126 9.41 6.46 6.17
N GLU A 127 9.15 5.21 5.80
CA GLU A 127 9.18 4.06 6.73
C GLU A 127 10.57 3.89 7.35
N ILE A 128 11.63 3.90 6.54
CA ILE A 128 13.03 3.86 7.04
C ILE A 128 13.33 5.04 7.97
N ALA A 129 12.88 6.25 7.61
CA ALA A 129 13.12 7.44 8.44
C ALA A 129 12.41 7.34 9.81
N GLU A 130 11.21 6.76 9.84
CA GLU A 130 10.48 6.47 11.07
C GLU A 130 11.18 5.37 11.90
N GLU A 131 11.71 4.32 11.27
CA GLU A 131 12.50 3.28 11.93
C GLU A 131 13.75 3.85 12.61
N GLY A 132 14.47 4.77 11.95
CA GLY A 132 15.63 5.44 12.53
C GLY A 132 15.29 6.23 13.79
N SER A 133 14.14 6.91 13.79
CA SER A 133 13.65 7.67 14.95
C SER A 133 13.27 6.74 16.11
N SER A 134 12.64 5.60 15.82
CA SER A 134 12.32 4.56 16.81
C SER A 134 13.57 4.02 17.50
N LYS A 135 14.64 3.78 16.75
CA LYS A 135 15.94 3.34 17.30
C LYS A 135 16.56 4.38 18.23
N ALA A 136 16.47 5.67 17.89
CA ALA A 136 16.97 6.75 18.75
C ALA A 136 16.20 6.82 20.08
N ILE A 137 14.88 6.67 20.05
CA ILE A 137 14.04 6.63 21.26
C ILE A 137 14.43 5.44 22.14
N MET A 138 14.61 4.25 21.55
CA MET A 138 15.03 3.06 22.28
C MET A 138 16.40 3.23 22.96
N ALA A 139 17.37 3.84 22.27
CA ALA A 139 18.66 4.14 22.86
C ALA A 139 18.53 5.13 24.03
N PHE A 140 17.73 6.19 23.87
CA PHE A 140 17.49 7.18 24.92
C PHE A 140 16.81 6.59 26.16
N THR A 141 15.78 5.75 25.96
CA THR A 141 15.08 5.08 27.07
C THR A 141 15.99 4.09 27.78
N LEU A 142 16.82 3.34 27.06
CA LEU A 142 17.77 2.41 27.66
C LEU A 142 18.84 3.13 28.49
N VAL A 143 19.40 4.22 27.96
CA VAL A 143 20.32 5.10 28.69
C VAL A 143 19.63 5.59 29.97
N THR A 144 18.40 6.08 29.88
CA THR A 144 17.63 6.53 31.04
C THR A 144 17.38 5.42 32.07
N LEU A 145 16.99 4.22 31.62
CA LEU A 145 16.72 3.07 32.50
C LEU A 145 17.95 2.61 33.28
N VAL A 146 19.15 2.81 32.76
CA VAL A 146 20.40 2.51 33.47
C VAL A 146 20.80 3.67 34.38
N PHE A 147 20.84 4.90 33.85
CA PHE A 147 21.38 6.04 34.57
C PHE A 147 20.45 6.57 35.66
N LEU A 148 19.14 6.51 35.50
CA LEU A 148 18.19 7.08 36.46
C LEU A 148 18.20 6.32 37.80
N PRO A 149 18.06 4.97 37.86
CA PRO A 149 18.20 4.25 39.13
C PRO A 149 19.62 4.32 39.68
N LEU A 150 20.64 4.37 38.83
CA LEU A 150 22.02 4.49 39.29
C LEU A 150 22.32 5.87 39.90
N SER A 151 21.78 6.93 39.32
CA SER A 151 21.84 8.28 39.87
C SER A 151 21.11 8.37 41.21
N PHE A 152 20.00 7.63 41.36
CA PHE A 152 19.32 7.50 42.65
C PHE A 152 20.19 6.77 43.69
N VAL A 153 20.81 5.64 43.33
CA VAL A 153 21.73 4.90 44.23
C VAL A 153 22.93 5.78 44.60
N ALA A 154 23.54 6.47 43.64
CA ALA A 154 24.63 7.39 43.89
C ALA A 154 24.20 8.58 44.78
N SER A 155 22.97 9.09 44.62
CA SER A 155 22.40 10.12 45.48
C SER A 155 22.17 9.62 46.91
N LEU A 156 21.68 8.39 47.08
CA LEU A 156 21.49 7.77 48.40
C LEU A 156 22.84 7.54 49.09
N LEU A 157 23.81 6.99 48.36
CA LEU A 157 25.15 6.73 48.89
C LEU A 157 25.92 8.04 49.16
N GLY A 158 25.70 9.08 48.35
CA GLY A 158 26.31 10.39 48.55
C GLY A 158 25.75 11.16 49.75
N MET A 159 24.44 11.03 50.01
CA MET A 159 23.78 11.71 51.13
C MET A 159 23.93 10.96 52.47
N SER A 160 23.86 9.62 52.46
CA SER A 160 23.98 8.79 53.68
C SER A 160 25.42 8.48 54.10
N ALA A 161 26.43 8.81 53.28
CA ALA A 161 27.85 8.67 53.66
C ALA A 161 28.39 9.81 54.53
N ALA A 162 27.61 10.88 54.74
CA ALA A 162 28.00 11.96 55.64
C ALA A 162 28.03 11.54 57.12
N ASP A 163 27.33 10.46 57.50
CA ASP A 163 27.16 10.04 58.91
C ASP A 163 27.92 8.75 59.29
N ILE A 164 28.63 8.10 58.35
CA ILE A 164 29.26 6.77 58.56
C ILE A 164 30.80 6.81 58.60
N ARG A 165 31.39 8.01 58.72
CA ARG A 165 32.84 8.26 58.58
C ARG A 165 33.72 7.79 59.75
N SER A 166 33.31 6.81 60.55
CA SER A 166 34.13 6.30 61.67
C SER A 166 34.38 4.80 61.70
N MET A 167 34.27 4.07 60.58
CA MET A 167 34.71 2.66 60.56
C MET A 167 35.57 2.36 59.32
N LYS A 168 36.79 1.85 59.54
CA LYS A 168 37.82 1.51 58.53
C LYS A 168 37.36 0.55 57.41
N ASN A 169 36.14 -0.01 57.49
CA ASN A 169 35.61 -0.99 56.54
C ASN A 169 34.89 -0.37 55.32
N THR A 170 34.58 0.93 55.33
CA THR A 170 33.74 1.57 54.30
C THR A 170 34.48 1.88 52.98
N GLN A 171 35.82 2.01 53.01
CA GLN A 171 36.62 2.22 51.78
C GLN A 171 36.65 0.97 50.88
N LEU A 172 36.66 -0.23 51.46
CA LEU A 172 36.51 -1.48 50.71
C LEU A 172 35.11 -1.61 50.12
N LEU A 173 34.09 -1.26 50.90
CA LEU A 173 32.68 -1.33 50.48
C LEU A 173 32.38 -0.40 49.30
N PHE A 174 33.03 0.77 49.23
CA PHE A 174 32.96 1.64 48.05
C PHE A 174 33.51 0.96 46.79
N TRP A 175 34.69 0.34 46.88
CA TRP A 175 35.29 -0.37 45.75
C TRP A 175 34.49 -1.62 45.37
N GLU A 176 33.93 -2.31 46.36
CA GLU A 176 33.11 -3.49 46.19
C GLU A 176 31.77 -3.20 45.49
N ILE A 177 31.24 -1.97 45.60
CA ILE A 177 30.04 -1.54 44.87
C ILE A 177 30.39 -0.84 43.56
N ALA A 178 31.37 0.06 43.55
CA ALA A 178 31.72 0.87 42.38
C ALA A 178 32.26 0.04 41.22
N LEU A 179 33.06 -1.00 41.50
CA LEU A 179 33.69 -1.83 40.48
C LEU A 179 32.69 -2.74 39.73
N PRO A 180 31.77 -3.47 40.40
CA PRO A 180 30.72 -4.20 39.68
C PRO A 180 29.73 -3.24 39.01
N LEU A 181 29.43 -2.09 39.61
CA LEU A 181 28.54 -1.09 39.00
C LEU A 181 29.12 -0.55 37.69
N THR A 182 30.39 -0.15 37.68
CA THR A 182 31.09 0.31 36.46
C THR A 182 31.27 -0.81 35.45
N ALA A 183 31.54 -2.04 35.88
CA ALA A 183 31.58 -3.20 35.02
C ALA A 183 30.22 -3.49 34.36
N VAL A 184 29.11 -3.38 35.09
CA VAL A 184 27.74 -3.55 34.57
C VAL A 184 27.39 -2.45 33.56
N ILE A 185 27.66 -1.18 33.87
CA ILE A 185 27.41 -0.08 32.93
C ILE A 185 28.28 -0.25 31.67
N GLY A 186 29.57 -0.52 31.85
CA GLY A 186 30.52 -0.72 30.75
C GLY A 186 30.09 -1.88 29.86
N SER A 187 29.69 -3.01 30.45
CA SER A 187 29.21 -4.17 29.71
C SER A 187 27.85 -3.94 29.04
N VAL A 188 26.93 -3.16 29.61
CA VAL A 188 25.68 -2.74 28.95
C VAL A 188 25.97 -1.81 27.77
N CYS A 189 26.86 -0.82 27.94
CA CYS A 189 27.28 0.05 26.84
C CYS A 189 27.93 -0.75 25.69
N LEU A 190 28.81 -1.69 26.02
CA LEU A 190 29.47 -2.55 25.03
C LEU A 190 28.47 -3.52 24.38
N LEU A 191 27.56 -4.12 25.14
CA LEU A 191 26.50 -4.97 24.60
C LEU A 191 25.58 -4.21 23.66
N VAL A 192 25.20 -2.98 23.97
CA VAL A 192 24.33 -2.18 23.10
C VAL A 192 25.08 -1.75 21.84
N ALA A 193 26.35 -1.32 21.97
CA ALA A 193 27.18 -0.94 20.83
C ALA A 193 27.44 -2.12 19.88
N TYR A 194 27.64 -3.32 20.42
CA TYR A 194 27.99 -4.51 19.62
C TYR A 194 26.75 -5.33 19.18
N ARG A 195 25.70 -5.43 20.00
CA ARG A 195 24.48 -6.21 19.74
C ARG A 195 23.27 -5.39 19.30
N GLY A 196 23.37 -4.07 19.16
CA GLY A 196 22.29 -3.25 18.63
C GLY A 196 21.83 -3.64 17.22
N ALA A 197 22.65 -4.39 16.46
CA ALA A 197 22.25 -4.99 15.17
C ALA A 197 21.58 -6.37 15.32
N GLU A 198 22.08 -7.25 16.20
CA GLU A 198 21.58 -8.63 16.38
C GLU A 198 20.32 -8.74 17.28
N LEU A 199 20.13 -7.83 18.25
CA LEU A 199 18.97 -7.88 19.15
C LEU A 199 17.66 -7.57 18.42
N GLY A 200 17.72 -6.78 17.35
CA GLY A 200 16.56 -6.46 16.50
C GLY A 200 16.00 -7.68 15.79
N GLU A 201 16.86 -8.53 15.21
CA GLU A 201 16.43 -9.73 14.47
C GLU A 201 15.80 -10.78 15.39
N ARG A 202 16.43 -11.06 16.55
CA ARG A 202 15.92 -12.10 17.48
C ARG A 202 14.59 -11.74 18.15
N ILE A 203 14.35 -10.46 18.43
CA ILE A 203 13.06 -9.99 18.96
C ILE A 203 11.97 -10.03 17.89
N GLY A 204 12.33 -9.80 16.62
CA GLY A 204 11.44 -9.97 15.47
C GLY A 204 10.91 -11.40 15.35
N GLU A 205 11.79 -12.39 15.41
CA GLU A 205 11.43 -13.81 15.32
C GLU A 205 10.53 -14.30 16.48
N LEU A 206 10.76 -13.80 17.70
CA LEU A 206 9.94 -14.15 18.87
C LEU A 206 8.53 -13.53 18.78
N ARG A 207 8.41 -12.35 18.17
CA ARG A 207 7.11 -11.68 17.96
C ARG A 207 6.28 -12.35 16.86
N GLU A 208 6.93 -12.79 15.78
CA GLU A 208 6.33 -13.54 14.67
C GLU A 208 5.75 -14.89 15.14
N THR A 209 6.47 -15.63 15.99
CA THR A 209 6.03 -16.92 16.54
C THR A 209 4.81 -16.77 17.46
N MET A 210 4.76 -15.73 18.28
CA MET A 210 3.59 -15.40 19.11
C MET A 210 2.35 -15.00 18.27
N ARG A 211 2.53 -14.30 17.14
CA ARG A 211 1.42 -13.89 16.27
C ARG A 211 0.80 -15.09 15.53
N LYS A 212 1.62 -16.04 15.07
CA LYS A 212 1.15 -17.30 14.46
C LYS A 212 0.39 -18.20 15.45
N GLY A 213 0.76 -18.18 16.73
CA GLY A 213 0.03 -18.89 17.79
C GLY A 213 -1.39 -18.37 18.03
N ARG A 214 -1.62 -17.05 17.85
CA ARG A 214 -2.95 -16.43 18.03
C ARG A 214 -3.89 -16.70 16.84
N SER A 215 -3.35 -16.81 15.62
CA SER A 215 -4.14 -17.14 14.42
C SER A 215 -4.64 -18.59 14.42
N ARG A 216 -3.79 -19.56 14.83
CA ARG A 216 -4.20 -20.98 14.96
C ARG A 216 -5.32 -21.21 15.98
N ARG A 217 -5.35 -20.45 17.06
CA ARG A 217 -6.41 -20.55 18.08
C ARG A 217 -7.74 -19.98 17.58
N SER A 218 -7.73 -19.06 16.62
CA SER A 218 -8.94 -18.51 15.99
C SER A 218 -9.49 -19.43 14.89
N GLU A 219 -8.63 -20.15 14.16
CA GLU A 219 -9.05 -21.17 13.17
C GLU A 219 -9.68 -22.40 13.83
N MET A 220 -9.20 -22.80 15.01
CA MET A 220 -9.75 -23.95 15.74
C MET A 220 -11.12 -23.66 16.39
N ALA A 221 -11.48 -22.38 16.57
CA ALA A 221 -12.77 -21.97 17.14
C ALA A 221 -13.91 -21.91 16.09
N LEU A 222 -13.61 -22.11 14.80
CA LEU A 222 -14.56 -21.96 13.69
C LEU A 222 -14.81 -23.25 12.89
N ALA A 223 -14.42 -24.42 13.40
CA ALA A 223 -14.81 -25.70 12.79
C ALA A 223 -16.28 -26.03 13.13
N PRO A 224 -17.21 -26.08 12.17
CA PRO A 224 -18.59 -26.44 12.45
C PRO A 224 -18.71 -27.95 12.64
N THR A 225 -19.23 -28.34 13.80
CA THR A 225 -19.63 -29.71 14.15
C THR A 225 -20.79 -30.13 13.25
N GLN A 226 -20.50 -30.87 12.17
CA GLN A 226 -21.53 -31.48 11.33
C GLN A 226 -21.96 -32.83 11.95
N SER A 227 -22.88 -32.78 12.92
CA SER A 227 -23.52 -33.98 13.47
C SER A 227 -24.92 -34.20 12.87
N ARG A 228 -25.01 -35.20 12.00
CA ARG A 228 -25.94 -36.34 12.13
C ARG A 228 -27.36 -36.03 12.65
N ARG A 229 -28.34 -35.91 11.75
CA ARG A 229 -29.72 -36.33 12.01
C ARG A 229 -30.23 -37.20 10.87
N ARG A 230 -30.51 -38.46 11.22
CA ARG A 230 -31.18 -39.46 10.41
C ARG A 230 -32.64 -39.51 10.90
N THR A 231 -33.55 -39.49 9.93
CA THR A 231 -34.82 -40.25 9.83
C THR A 231 -35.94 -40.12 10.88
N GLU A 232 -37.15 -40.19 10.33
CA GLU A 232 -38.47 -40.50 10.92
C GLU A 232 -39.30 -39.32 11.43
N GLU A 233 -40.23 -38.87 10.60
CA GLU A 233 -41.66 -39.03 10.90
C GLU A 233 -42.48 -39.03 9.60
N ASP A 234 -43.05 -40.20 9.32
CA ASP A 234 -44.05 -40.47 8.29
C ASP A 234 -45.44 -40.04 8.75
N ALA A 235 -46.31 -39.91 7.75
CA ALA A 235 -47.78 -39.92 7.78
C ALA A 235 -48.50 -38.61 8.13
N ASP A 236 -49.10 -37.96 7.12
CA ASP A 236 -50.47 -38.31 6.68
C ASP A 236 -50.83 -37.54 5.39
N GLY A 237 -51.68 -38.12 4.53
CA GLY A 237 -52.29 -37.39 3.40
C GLY A 237 -52.27 -38.03 2.01
N THR A 238 -52.63 -39.32 1.90
CA THR A 238 -53.28 -40.00 0.75
C THR A 238 -54.19 -39.07 -0.08
N MET A 239 -54.17 -38.94 -1.41
CA MET A 239 -54.56 -39.86 -2.50
C MET A 239 -54.39 -39.02 -3.80
N SER A 240 -53.86 -39.44 -4.94
CA SER A 240 -54.49 -40.40 -5.85
C SER A 240 -53.79 -40.34 -7.23
N ASN A 241 -53.80 -41.52 -7.87
CA ASN A 241 -53.70 -41.83 -9.30
C ASN A 241 -52.34 -42.20 -9.96
N PRO A 242 -52.21 -43.46 -10.44
CA PRO A 242 -51.08 -43.95 -11.22
C PRO A 242 -51.41 -44.03 -12.72
N LEU A 243 -50.44 -43.78 -13.59
CA LEU A 243 -50.41 -44.45 -14.88
C LEU A 243 -48.98 -44.69 -15.36
N LYS A 244 -48.80 -45.91 -15.86
CA LYS A 244 -47.58 -46.65 -16.12
C LYS A 244 -47.37 -46.72 -17.63
N ALA A 245 -46.15 -46.46 -18.12
CA ALA A 245 -45.45 -47.28 -19.14
C ALA A 245 -44.19 -46.58 -19.68
N PRO A 246 -43.05 -47.29 -19.80
CA PRO A 246 -41.87 -46.83 -20.53
C PRO A 246 -41.85 -47.42 -21.95
N SER A 247 -41.47 -46.63 -22.96
CA SER A 247 -41.19 -47.12 -24.31
C SER A 247 -39.71 -46.98 -24.63
N THR A 248 -39.03 -48.12 -24.65
CA THR A 248 -37.76 -48.35 -25.33
C THR A 248 -37.93 -48.23 -26.84
N LEU A 249 -37.02 -47.55 -27.55
CA LEU A 249 -36.62 -47.99 -28.88
C LEU A 249 -35.21 -47.50 -29.25
N LYS A 250 -34.55 -48.44 -29.92
CA LYS A 250 -33.13 -48.62 -30.21
C LYS A 250 -32.84 -48.12 -31.63
N ARG A 251 -31.54 -48.01 -31.96
CA ARG A 251 -30.91 -47.91 -33.31
C ARG A 251 -30.81 -46.46 -33.85
N ARG A 252 -29.72 -45.97 -34.47
CA ARG A 252 -28.69 -46.64 -35.27
C ARG A 252 -27.47 -45.71 -35.46
N LYS A 253 -26.26 -46.28 -35.43
CA LYS A 253 -25.00 -45.72 -35.96
C LYS A 253 -25.07 -45.52 -37.49
N THR A 254 -24.36 -44.51 -38.00
CA THR A 254 -23.41 -44.49 -39.17
C THR A 254 -23.09 -43.01 -39.45
N ALA A 255 -21.88 -42.52 -39.22
CA ALA A 255 -20.69 -42.62 -40.08
C ALA A 255 -20.84 -41.85 -41.41
N GLY A 256 -20.00 -40.82 -41.54
CA GLY A 256 -19.85 -39.88 -42.66
C GLY A 256 -18.93 -38.78 -42.20
#